data_AF-A0A2W5P107-F1
#
_entry.id   AF-A0A2W5P107-F1
#
_cell.length_a   1.000
_cell.length_b   1.000
_cell.length_c   1.000
_cell.angle_alpha   90.00
_cell.angle_beta   90.00
_cell.angle_gamma   90.00
#
_symmetry.space_group_name_H-M   'P 1'
#
loop_
_entity.id
_entity.type
_entity.pdbx_description
1 polymer ?
#
loop_
_entity_poly.entity_id
_entity_poly.type
_entity_poly.pdbx_seq_one_letter_code
_entity_poly.pdbx_strand_id
1 'polypeptide(L)'
;GSPQQQAALAYASFSAAMAAARFGGDALRARFASATLLRASASLAALSMAGVLLTDSPWLALAGFAGVGIGFANVVPILFAAAARVPGVDAARGIAAVSAAAYLGFMAGPPMIGFLARVSSLTAALSVVVVFAVALAVAAPRAAASAGAPAPAGGH
;
A
#
# COMPACT_ATOMS: atom_id res chain seq x y z
N GLY A 1 -12.58 -3.58 -26.44
CA GLY A 1 -11.31 -4.31 -26.27
C GLY A 1 -11.56 -5.58 -25.51
N SER A 2 -10.81 -6.65 -25.79
CA SER A 2 -10.99 -7.93 -25.07
C SER A 2 -10.70 -7.76 -23.56
N PRO A 3 -11.29 -8.59 -22.68
CA PRO A 3 -11.04 -8.53 -21.24
C PRO A 3 -9.54 -8.61 -20.87
N GLN A 4 -8.77 -9.40 -21.62
CA GLN A 4 -7.32 -9.55 -21.44
C GLN A 4 -6.57 -8.25 -21.72
N GLN A 5 -6.99 -7.51 -22.75
CA GLN A 5 -6.37 -6.24 -23.13
C GLN A 5 -6.65 -5.15 -22.09
N GLN A 6 -7.86 -5.14 -21.51
CA GLN A 6 -8.22 -4.21 -20.43
C GLN A 6 -7.44 -4.51 -19.14
N ALA A 7 -7.28 -5.80 -18.78
CA ALA A 7 -6.47 -6.20 -17.64
C ALA A 7 -4.99 -5.81 -17.82
N ALA A 8 -4.43 -6.00 -19.02
CA ALA A 8 -3.07 -5.60 -19.34
C ALA A 8 -2.88 -4.07 -19.22
N LEU A 9 -3.83 -3.29 -19.74
CA LEU A 9 -3.81 -1.83 -19.64
C LEU A 9 -3.93 -1.33 -18.19
N ALA A 10 -4.80 -1.95 -17.39
CA ALA A 10 -4.94 -1.63 -15.97
C ALA A 10 -3.64 -1.92 -15.20
N TYR A 11 -2.99 -3.06 -15.46
CA TYR A 11 -1.70 -3.39 -14.87
C TYR A 11 -0.60 -2.42 -15.33
N ALA A 12 -0.59 -2.05 -16.61
CA ALA A 12 0.37 -1.10 -17.16
C ALA A 12 0.18 0.30 -16.55
N SER A 13 -1.06 0.79 -16.45
CA SER A 13 -1.35 2.10 -15.86
C SER A 13 -0.97 2.15 -14.38
N PHE A 14 -1.32 1.12 -13.62
CA PHE A 14 -0.90 0.96 -12.23
C PHE A 14 0.63 0.98 -12.09
N SER A 15 1.34 0.16 -12.87
CA SER A 15 2.80 0.00 -12.75
C SER A 15 3.54 1.27 -13.18
N ALA A 16 3.11 1.90 -14.27
CA ALA A 16 3.69 3.15 -14.75
C ALA A 16 3.47 4.30 -13.76
N ALA A 17 2.24 4.43 -13.24
CA ALA A 17 1.90 5.45 -12.25
C ALA A 17 2.65 5.23 -10.93
N MET A 18 2.77 3.98 -10.48
CA MET A 18 3.57 3.63 -9.30
C MET A 18 5.04 4.01 -9.50
N ALA A 19 5.64 3.67 -10.65
CA ALA A 19 7.03 4.02 -10.94
C ALA A 19 7.23 5.54 -10.94
N ALA A 20 6.38 6.27 -11.68
CA ALA A 20 6.43 7.74 -11.74
C ALA A 20 6.29 8.39 -10.36
N ALA A 21 5.32 7.93 -9.56
CA ALA A 21 5.11 8.42 -8.21
C ALA A 21 6.28 8.09 -7.27
N ARG A 22 7.00 6.99 -7.50
CA ARG A 22 8.18 6.63 -6.72
C ARG A 22 9.33 7.61 -6.95
N PHE A 23 9.59 7.97 -8.21
CA PHE A 23 10.61 8.96 -8.57
C PHE A 23 10.30 10.36 -8.02
N GLY A 24 9.02 10.77 -8.05
CA GLY A 24 8.60 12.04 -7.42
C GLY A 24 8.46 11.97 -5.89
N GLY A 25 8.28 10.77 -5.34
CA GLY A 25 7.92 10.54 -3.94
C GLY A 25 9.05 10.74 -2.95
N ASP A 26 10.31 10.67 -3.39
CA ASP A 26 11.46 10.92 -2.51
C ASP A 26 11.49 12.37 -2.01
N ALA A 27 11.13 13.34 -2.87
CA ALA A 27 11.00 14.74 -2.48
C ALA A 27 9.87 14.98 -1.47
N LEU A 28 8.74 14.25 -1.61
CA LEU A 28 7.64 14.30 -0.63
C LEU A 28 8.07 13.66 0.70
N ARG A 29 8.75 12.52 0.66
CA ARG A 29 9.25 11.82 1.86
C ARG A 29 10.25 12.65 2.66
N ALA A 30 11.01 13.52 1.99
CA ALA A 30 11.93 14.46 2.66
C ALA A 30 11.19 15.64 3.34
N ARG A 31 9.99 15.99 2.88
CA ARG A 31 9.25 17.19 3.34
C ARG A 31 8.11 16.91 4.31
N PHE A 32 7.53 15.71 4.29
CA PHE A 32 6.38 15.35 5.11
C PHE A 32 6.70 14.27 6.14
N ALA A 33 6.03 14.33 7.30
CA ALA A 33 6.11 13.28 8.30
C ALA A 33 5.61 11.93 7.75
N SER A 34 6.33 10.84 8.07
CA SER A 34 6.03 9.50 7.56
C SER A 34 4.59 9.05 7.84
N ALA A 35 4.02 9.43 9.00
CA ALA A 35 2.65 9.12 9.38
C ALA A 35 1.62 9.76 8.44
N THR A 36 1.79 11.07 8.18
CA THR A 36 0.89 11.85 7.33
C THR A 36 0.96 11.39 5.89
N LEU A 37 2.17 11.11 5.41
CA LEU A 37 2.39 10.62 4.05
C LEU A 37 1.77 9.22 3.89
N LEU A 38 1.99 8.30 4.84
CA LEU A 38 1.38 6.97 4.82
C LEU A 38 -0.15 7.04 4.82
N ARG A 39 -0.73 7.88 5.67
CA ARG A 39 -2.18 8.06 5.73
C ARG A 39 -2.73 8.63 4.42
N ALA A 40 -2.11 9.68 3.87
CA ALA A 40 -2.54 10.27 2.61
C ALA A 40 -2.43 9.28 1.44
N SER A 41 -1.31 8.56 1.35
CA SER A 41 -1.08 7.50 0.35
C SER A 41 -2.12 6.37 0.44
N ALA A 42 -2.36 5.87 1.65
CA ALA A 42 -3.30 4.78 1.88
C ALA A 42 -4.76 5.22 1.65
N SER A 43 -5.13 6.44 2.06
CA SER A 43 -6.45 7.03 1.77
C SER A 43 -6.67 7.22 0.27
N LEU A 44 -5.66 7.71 -0.46
CA LEU A 44 -5.73 7.84 -1.91
C LEU A 44 -5.94 6.47 -2.57
N ALA A 45 -5.17 5.46 -2.18
CA ALA A 45 -5.34 4.09 -2.70
C ALA A 45 -6.74 3.54 -2.42
N ALA A 46 -7.27 3.75 -1.21
CA ALA A 46 -8.62 3.32 -0.84
C ALA A 46 -9.69 4.02 -1.68
N LEU A 47 -9.62 5.35 -1.83
CA LEU A 47 -10.58 6.13 -2.61
C LEU A 47 -10.54 5.78 -4.10
N SER A 48 -9.33 5.66 -4.67
CA SER A 48 -9.17 5.28 -6.07
C SER A 48 -9.73 3.88 -6.33
N MET A 49 -9.42 2.91 -5.46
CA MET A 49 -9.91 1.55 -5.61
C MET A 49 -11.43 1.46 -5.41
N ALA A 50 -11.99 2.17 -4.43
CA ALA A 50 -13.44 2.27 -4.27
C ALA A 50 -14.11 2.87 -5.51
N GLY A 51 -13.51 3.90 -6.12
CA GLY A 51 -13.97 4.48 -7.38
C GLY A 51 -13.96 3.47 -8.54
N VAL A 52 -12.94 2.62 -8.64
CA VAL A 52 -12.88 1.54 -9.63
C VAL A 52 -14.03 0.55 -9.44
N LEU A 53 -14.36 0.20 -8.19
CA LEU A 53 -15.43 -0.77 -7.90
C LEU A 53 -16.84 -0.21 -8.16
N LEU A 54 -17.00 1.10 -8.24
CA LEU A 54 -18.27 1.78 -8.46
C LEU A 54 -18.48 2.21 -9.91
N THR A 55 -17.49 2.02 -10.80
CA THR A 55 -17.58 2.46 -12.19
C THR A 55 -17.66 1.30 -13.16
N ASP A 56 -18.53 1.44 -14.16
CA ASP A 56 -18.60 0.53 -15.31
C ASP A 56 -17.75 1.02 -16.50
N SER A 57 -17.14 2.21 -16.39
CA SER A 57 -16.35 2.80 -17.48
C SER A 57 -14.91 2.29 -17.47
N PRO A 58 -14.43 1.64 -18.56
CA PRO A 58 -13.06 1.12 -18.64
C PRO A 58 -12.00 2.22 -18.51
N TRP A 59 -12.27 3.41 -19.07
CA TRP A 59 -11.35 4.55 -18.97
C TRP A 59 -11.22 5.06 -17.54
N LEU A 60 -12.33 5.10 -16.80
CA LEU A 60 -12.32 5.52 -15.40
C LEU A 60 -11.66 4.47 -14.51
N ALA A 61 -11.85 3.17 -14.82
CA ALA A 61 -11.13 2.09 -14.17
C ALA A 61 -9.60 2.21 -14.37
N LEU A 62 -9.13 2.49 -15.59
CA LEU A 62 -7.70 2.70 -15.87
C LEU A 62 -7.11 3.86 -15.05
N ALA A 63 -7.82 4.98 -14.98
CA ALA A 63 -7.43 6.14 -14.18
C ALA A 63 -7.43 5.82 -12.68
N GLY A 64 -8.43 5.07 -12.21
CA GLY A 64 -8.50 4.58 -10.84
C GLY A 64 -7.34 3.66 -10.50
N PHE A 65 -7.00 2.68 -11.34
CA PHE A 65 -5.82 1.83 -11.15
C PHE A 65 -4.50 2.61 -11.14
N ALA A 66 -4.36 3.63 -11.97
CA ALA A 66 -3.23 4.55 -11.89
C ALA A 66 -3.19 5.28 -10.53
N GLY A 67 -4.34 5.77 -10.05
CA GLY A 67 -4.48 6.37 -8.72
C GLY A 67 -4.11 5.43 -7.58
N VAL A 68 -4.51 4.15 -7.66
CA VAL A 68 -4.10 3.10 -6.71
C VAL A 68 -2.57 2.93 -6.72
N GLY A 69 -1.94 2.93 -7.90
CA GLY A 69 -0.48 2.87 -8.05
C GLY A 69 0.24 4.04 -7.39
N ILE A 70 -0.26 5.26 -7.58
CA ILE A 70 0.25 6.47 -6.92
C ILE A 70 0.08 6.37 -5.40
N GLY A 71 -1.09 5.94 -4.94
CA GLY A 71 -1.38 5.77 -3.51
C GLY A 71 -0.42 4.80 -2.84
N PHE A 72 -0.16 3.64 -3.44
CA PHE A 72 0.73 2.64 -2.84
C PHE A 72 2.24 2.93 -2.99
N ALA A 73 2.64 3.88 -3.84
CA ALA A 73 4.05 4.12 -4.16
C ALA A 73 4.95 4.36 -2.93
N ASN A 74 4.43 5.06 -1.91
CA ASN A 74 5.20 5.39 -0.71
C ASN A 74 4.99 4.43 0.47
N VAL A 75 4.07 3.46 0.37
CA VAL A 75 3.73 2.58 1.50
C VAL A 75 4.92 1.71 1.89
N VAL A 76 5.50 0.99 0.93
CA VAL A 76 6.65 0.10 1.17
C VAL A 76 7.85 0.82 1.81
N PRO A 77 8.38 1.93 1.26
CA PRO A 77 9.52 2.61 1.87
C PRO A 77 9.19 3.18 3.26
N ILE A 78 7.97 3.64 3.52
CA ILE A 78 7.58 4.11 4.85
C ILE A 78 7.54 2.96 5.85
N LEU A 79 7.00 1.80 5.47
CA LEU A 79 6.95 0.62 6.34
C LEU A 79 8.36 0.14 6.70
N PHE A 80 9.28 0.11 5.74
CA PHE A 80 10.68 -0.23 6.02
C PHE A 80 11.36 0.81 6.93
N ALA A 81 11.13 2.10 6.70
CA ALA A 81 11.67 3.15 7.55
C ALA A 81 11.12 3.10 8.99
N ALA A 82 9.83 2.76 9.15
CA ALA A 82 9.20 2.56 10.45
C ALA A 82 9.78 1.32 11.16
N ALA A 83 9.95 0.22 10.44
CA ALA A 83 10.51 -1.02 10.99
C ALA A 83 11.96 -0.87 11.46
N ALA A 84 12.75 -0.05 10.77
CA ALA A 84 14.12 0.25 11.15
C ALA A 84 14.25 1.13 12.41
N ARG A 85 13.13 1.74 12.87
CA ARG A 85 13.09 2.67 14.00
C ARG A 85 12.34 2.14 15.21
N VAL A 86 12.03 0.83 15.24
CA VAL A 86 11.33 0.20 16.36
C VAL A 86 12.25 0.14 17.59
N PRO A 87 11.89 0.74 18.73
CA PRO A 87 12.68 0.71 19.95
C PRO A 87 12.95 -0.71 20.44
N GLY A 88 14.20 -0.99 20.82
CA GLY A 88 14.60 -2.29 21.35
C GLY A 88 14.71 -3.41 20.30
N VAL A 89 14.53 -3.11 19.02
CA VAL A 89 14.68 -4.07 17.92
C VAL A 89 15.79 -3.59 16.98
N ASP A 90 16.72 -4.49 16.64
CA ASP A 90 17.74 -4.21 15.64
C ASP A 90 17.10 -3.93 14.27
N ALA A 91 17.60 -2.90 13.57
CA ALA A 91 17.02 -2.46 12.31
C ALA A 91 16.98 -3.59 11.26
N ALA A 92 17.99 -4.46 11.20
CA ALA A 92 17.99 -5.59 10.27
C ALA A 92 16.88 -6.59 10.60
N ARG A 93 16.63 -6.86 11.88
CA ARG A 93 15.53 -7.74 12.32
C ARG A 93 14.16 -7.15 12.00
N GLY A 94 13.97 -5.85 12.23
CA GLY A 94 12.72 -5.14 11.89
C GLY A 94 12.43 -5.19 10.39
N ILE A 95 13.43 -4.87 9.56
CA ILE A 95 13.30 -4.92 8.09
C ILE A 95 13.07 -6.35 7.59
N ALA A 96 13.74 -7.34 8.19
CA ALA A 96 13.53 -8.75 7.85
C ALA A 96 12.09 -9.21 8.16
N ALA A 97 11.54 -8.83 9.30
CA ALA A 97 10.16 -9.14 9.67
C ALA A 97 9.14 -8.53 8.68
N VAL A 98 9.32 -7.26 8.30
CA VAL A 98 8.45 -6.61 7.29
C VAL A 98 8.60 -7.27 5.93
N SER A 99 9.82 -7.64 5.52
CA SER A 99 10.07 -8.32 4.26
C SER A 99 9.42 -9.70 4.21
N ALA A 100 9.52 -10.47 5.30
CA ALA A 100 8.88 -11.77 5.43
C ALA A 100 7.35 -11.65 5.35
N ALA A 101 6.76 -10.69 6.06
CA ALA A 101 5.33 -10.41 5.99
C ALA A 101 4.88 -9.99 4.57
N ALA A 102 5.68 -9.15 3.90
CA ALA A 102 5.41 -8.75 2.51
C ALA A 102 5.46 -9.93 1.55
N TYR A 103 6.44 -10.83 1.72
CA TYR A 103 6.56 -12.04 0.89
C TYR A 103 5.39 -13.00 1.11
N LEU A 104 4.99 -13.22 2.37
CA LEU A 104 3.80 -14.00 2.70
C LEU A 104 2.54 -13.41 2.07
N GLY A 105 2.36 -12.09 2.15
CA GLY A 105 1.25 -11.38 1.52
C GLY A 105 1.26 -11.50 0.00
N PHE A 106 2.43 -11.39 -0.64
CA PHE A 106 2.59 -11.53 -2.08
C PHE A 106 2.24 -12.95 -2.56
N MET A 107 2.62 -13.98 -1.79
CA MET A 107 2.30 -15.38 -2.10
C MET A 107 0.82 -15.71 -1.82
N ALA A 108 0.27 -15.24 -0.70
CA ALA A 108 -1.10 -15.54 -0.29
C ALA A 108 -2.16 -14.70 -1.03
N GLY A 109 -1.81 -13.49 -1.47
CA GLY A 109 -2.73 -12.52 -2.06
C GLY A 109 -3.47 -13.04 -3.29
N PRO A 110 -2.78 -13.41 -4.39
CA PRO A 110 -3.45 -13.85 -5.62
C PRO A 110 -4.34 -15.09 -5.45
N PRO A 111 -3.91 -16.16 -4.74
CA PRO A 111 -4.78 -17.30 -4.46
C PRO A 111 -6.01 -16.93 -3.62
N MET A 112 -5.85 -16.08 -2.60
CA MET A 112 -6.95 -15.65 -1.74
C MET A 112 -7.98 -14.81 -2.52
N ILE A 113 -7.52 -13.84 -3.31
CA ILE A 113 -8.38 -13.02 -4.18
C ILE A 113 -9.08 -13.89 -5.22
N GLY A 114 -8.35 -14.80 -5.86
CA GLY A 114 -8.92 -15.71 -6.86
C GLY A 114 -9.96 -16.68 -6.28
N PHE A 115 -9.72 -17.20 -5.08
CA PHE A 115 -10.70 -18.02 -4.36
C PHE A 115 -11.95 -17.21 -4.04
N LEU A 116 -11.79 -16.01 -3.48
CA LEU A 116 -12.91 -15.13 -3.13
C LEU A 116 -13.72 -14.74 -4.36
N ALA A 117 -13.05 -14.48 -5.49
CA ALA A 117 -13.70 -14.16 -6.76
C ALA A 117 -14.55 -15.32 -7.31
N ARG A 118 -14.16 -16.57 -7.05
CA ARG A 118 -14.93 -17.76 -7.46
C ARG A 118 -16.18 -17.99 -6.61
N VAL A 119 -16.10 -17.74 -5.30
CA VAL A 119 -17.20 -18.04 -4.36
C VAL A 119 -18.15 -16.87 -4.11
N SER A 120 -17.75 -15.65 -4.45
CA SER A 120 -18.57 -14.43 -4.26
C SER A 120 -18.70 -13.63 -5.55
N SER A 121 -17.79 -12.70 -5.81
CA SER A 121 -17.69 -11.95 -7.06
C SER A 121 -16.32 -11.28 -7.18
N LEU A 122 -15.96 -10.86 -8.40
CA LEU A 122 -14.72 -10.10 -8.61
C LEU A 122 -14.70 -8.79 -7.81
N THR A 123 -15.83 -8.08 -7.74
CA THR A 123 -15.99 -6.84 -6.96
C THR A 123 -15.75 -7.09 -5.47
N ALA A 124 -16.35 -8.15 -4.91
CA ALA A 124 -16.13 -8.54 -3.52
C ALA A 124 -14.66 -8.94 -3.28
N ALA A 125 -14.05 -9.70 -4.18
CA ALA A 125 -12.64 -10.07 -4.06
C ALA A 125 -11.70 -8.85 -4.07
N LEU A 126 -11.96 -7.89 -4.94
CA LEU A 126 -11.17 -6.67 -5.06
C LEU A 126 -11.44 -5.64 -3.95
N SER A 127 -12.59 -5.71 -3.28
CA SER A 127 -12.88 -4.88 -2.09
C SER A 127 -11.91 -5.13 -0.93
N VAL A 128 -11.27 -6.31 -0.87
CA VAL A 128 -10.21 -6.62 0.10
C VAL A 128 -9.07 -5.61 0.00
N VAL A 129 -8.75 -5.12 -1.20
CA VAL A 129 -7.72 -4.09 -1.41
C VAL A 129 -8.12 -2.77 -0.75
N VAL A 130 -9.39 -2.38 -0.85
CA VAL A 130 -9.93 -1.18 -0.19
C VAL A 130 -9.83 -1.33 1.33
N VAL A 131 -10.28 -2.47 1.87
CA VAL A 131 -10.21 -2.76 3.31
C VAL A 131 -8.77 -2.68 3.82
N PHE A 132 -7.82 -3.27 3.08
CA PHE A 132 -6.41 -3.23 3.44
C PHE A 132 -5.84 -1.80 3.39
N ALA A 133 -6.17 -1.02 2.36
CA ALA A 133 -5.75 0.37 2.25
C ALA A 133 -6.33 1.24 3.38
N VAL A 134 -7.60 1.05 3.74
CA VAL A 134 -8.22 1.71 4.90
C VAL A 134 -7.54 1.30 6.20
N ALA A 135 -7.27 0.00 6.39
CA ALA A 135 -6.55 -0.48 7.58
C ALA A 135 -5.17 0.16 7.71
N LEU A 136 -4.42 0.30 6.59
CA LEU A 136 -3.15 1.04 6.57
C LEU A 136 -3.33 2.52 6.94
N ALA A 137 -4.34 3.20 6.40
CA ALA A 137 -4.60 4.60 6.71
C ALA A 137 -4.93 4.81 8.20
N VAL A 138 -5.70 3.89 8.80
CA VAL A 138 -6.05 3.90 10.23
C VAL A 138 -4.87 3.50 11.12
N ALA A 139 -4.00 2.60 10.66
CA ALA A 139 -2.81 2.16 11.39
C ALA A 139 -1.65 3.16 11.28
N ALA A 140 -1.64 4.06 10.30
CA ALA A 140 -0.56 5.01 10.04
C ALA A 140 -0.10 5.83 11.28
N PRO A 141 -1.01 6.34 12.15
CA PRO A 141 -0.60 7.03 13.37
C PRO A 141 0.13 6.11 14.36
N ARG A 142 -0.27 4.83 14.45
CA ARG A 142 0.35 3.85 15.36
C ARG A 142 1.73 3.42 14.89
N ALA A 143 1.89 3.21 13.58
CA ALA A 143 3.19 2.92 12.98
C ALA A 143 4.21 4.06 13.22
N ALA A 144 3.74 5.29 13.34
CA ALA A 144 4.57 6.44 13.69
C ALA A 144 4.81 6.60 15.20
N ALA A 145 3.83 6.25 16.05
CA ALA A 145 3.99 6.27 17.51
C ALA A 145 5.04 5.26 17.98
N SER A 146 5.13 4.09 17.36
CA SER A 146 6.18 3.11 17.62
C SER A 146 7.58 3.54 17.18
N ALA A 147 7.74 4.68 16.50
CA ALA A 147 9.04 5.24 16.12
C ALA A 147 9.50 6.41 17.04
N GLY A 148 8.72 6.75 18.07
CA GLY A 148 8.91 7.95 18.90
C GLY A 148 9.15 7.71 20.39
N ALA A 149 9.24 6.46 20.87
CA ALA A 149 9.58 6.23 22.28
C ALA A 149 11.09 6.48 22.49
N PRO A 150 11.49 7.42 23.37
CA PRO A 150 12.89 7.62 23.72
C PRO A 150 13.47 6.31 24.23
N ALA A 151 14.69 5.97 23.79
CA ALA A 151 15.45 4.89 24.40
C ALA A 151 15.52 5.16 25.92
N PRO A 152 15.22 4.17 26.79
CA PRO A 152 15.48 4.34 28.20
C PRO A 152 16.97 4.66 28.36
N ALA A 153 17.27 5.80 28.97
CA ALA A 153 18.63 6.16 29.32
C ALA A 153 19.20 4.99 30.15
N GLY A 154 20.18 4.29 29.58
CA GLY A 154 20.88 3.23 30.29
C GLY A 154 21.46 3.80 31.57
N GLY A 155 20.90 3.39 32.70
CA GLY A 155 21.46 3.60 34.02
C GLY A 155 22.75 2.80 34.15
N HIS A 156 23.71 3.43 34.81
CA HIS A 156 25.08 3.03 35.09
C HIS A 156 25.29 1.56 35.49
#